data_AF-A0A9D4X3T2-F1
#
_entry.id   AF-A0A9D4X3T2-F1
#
_cell.length_a   1.000
_cell.length_b   1.000
_cell.length_c   1.000
_cell.angle_alpha   90.00
_cell.angle_beta   90.00
_cell.angle_gamma   90.00
#
_symmetry.space_group_name_H-M   'P 1'
#
loop_
_entity.id
_entity.type
_entity.pdbx_description
1 polymer ?
#
loop_
_entity_poly.entity_id
_entity_poly.type
_entity_poly.pdbx_seq_one_letter_code
_entity_poly.pdbx_strand_id
1 'polypeptide(L)'
;MEGWLYLIRCNRFGLQFSRKRYFVLDHHLLRSFKSVPNSDDQDPVRSAIVDSCIRVMDNGRESINRKLGASRPEEAARWIQCFHEASLKGAPEDIGCSKRKWQSYRNHQNSIDWTLSSSDVIAPSPWTIFGCQNGLRLFKEAKDRDSGGKKRDDHPAIMAVGVVDGTSEAIFQTLMALGPSRSEWDFCFSKGSVVEHLDGHTDIIHKQLYSDWLPWGMKRRDLLLRRYWRREDDGTYVILYHSVFHKKCPHQKGYVRACLKSGGYVISPANMGKQSVVKHMLAIESGASCKIGSHAS
;
A
#
# COMPACT_ATOMS: atom_id res chain seq x y z
N MET A 1 15.52 21.94 -10.87
CA MET A 1 14.21 21.70 -10.21
C MET A 1 14.37 21.88 -8.72
N GLU A 2 13.39 22.45 -8.03
CA GLU A 2 13.41 22.57 -6.57
C GLU A 2 12.03 22.33 -5.95
N GLY A 3 11.99 21.98 -4.66
CA GLY A 3 10.73 21.68 -3.98
C GLY A 3 10.88 20.93 -2.66
N TRP A 4 9.74 20.73 -1.99
CA TRP A 4 9.70 20.06 -0.69
C TRP A 4 9.49 18.56 -0.85
N LEU A 5 10.42 17.77 -0.32
CA LEU A 5 10.28 16.32 -0.25
C LEU A 5 10.42 15.80 1.18
N TYR A 6 9.85 14.64 1.41
CA TYR A 6 9.99 13.87 2.64
C TYR A 6 11.09 12.84 2.47
N LEU A 7 12.17 13.01 3.22
CA LEU A 7 13.20 11.99 3.33
C LEU A 7 12.72 10.92 4.30
N ILE A 8 12.44 9.72 3.79
CA ILE A 8 12.02 8.57 4.58
C ILE A 8 13.27 7.78 4.97
N ARG A 9 13.50 7.64 6.27
CA ARG A 9 14.60 6.84 6.84
C ARG A 9 14.04 5.80 7.78
N CYS A 10 14.77 4.70 7.93
CA CYS A 10 14.54 3.74 9.00
C CYS A 10 15.61 3.95 10.07
N ASN A 11 15.26 3.84 11.35
CA ASN A 11 16.27 3.69 12.40
C ASN A 11 16.76 2.22 12.46
N ARG A 12 17.77 1.96 13.30
CA ARG A 12 18.33 0.60 13.49
C ARG A 12 17.32 -0.44 14.01
N PHE A 13 16.16 0.00 14.49
CA PHE A 13 15.07 -0.83 14.99
C PHE A 13 13.94 -1.00 13.96
N GLY A 14 14.15 -0.56 12.72
CA GLY A 14 13.17 -0.69 11.64
C GLY A 14 12.01 0.31 11.69
N LEU A 15 11.96 1.21 12.68
CA LEU A 15 10.96 2.27 12.73
C LEU A 15 11.26 3.33 11.67
N GLN A 16 10.28 3.57 10.81
CA GLN A 16 10.36 4.60 9.79
C GLN A 16 10.01 5.96 10.35
N PHE A 17 10.80 6.96 9.99
CA PHE A 17 10.51 8.36 10.24
C PHE A 17 10.75 9.17 8.98
N SER A 18 9.86 10.13 8.74
CA SER A 18 9.97 11.07 7.63
C SER A 18 10.50 12.41 8.13
N ARG A 19 11.41 13.03 7.37
CA ARG A 19 11.84 14.41 7.61
C ARG A 19 11.58 15.25 6.36
N LYS A 20 10.75 16.29 6.50
CA LYS A 20 10.56 17.27 5.44
C LYS A 20 11.86 18.05 5.21
N ARG A 21 12.29 18.15 3.96
CA ARG A 21 13.51 18.84 3.52
C ARG A 21 13.25 19.53 2.19
N TYR A 22 13.92 20.65 1.97
CA TYR A 22 13.89 21.33 0.69
C TYR A 22 15.00 20.77 -0.18
N PHE A 23 14.68 20.38 -1.41
CA PHE A 23 15.64 19.82 -2.35
C PHE A 23 15.79 20.73 -3.54
N VAL A 24 17.03 20.86 -4.01
CA VAL A 24 17.39 21.56 -5.24
C VAL A 24 18.18 20.55 -6.07
N LEU A 25 17.64 20.19 -7.23
CA LEU A 25 18.31 19.42 -8.25
C LEU A 25 18.80 20.40 -9.31
N ASP A 26 20.11 20.58 -9.34
CA ASP A 26 20.81 21.36 -10.35
C ASP A 26 21.68 20.42 -11.19
N HIS A 27 21.35 20.28 -12.48
CA HIS A 27 21.97 19.32 -13.38
C HIS A 27 21.93 17.89 -12.79
N HIS A 28 23.10 17.35 -12.40
CA HIS A 28 23.24 16.04 -11.78
C HIS A 28 23.36 16.13 -10.25
N LEU A 29 23.42 17.32 -9.67
CA LEU A 29 23.69 17.51 -8.26
C LEU A 29 22.39 17.74 -7.49
N LEU A 30 22.01 16.76 -6.68
CA LEU A 30 20.90 16.89 -5.74
C LEU A 30 21.40 17.40 -4.40
N ARG A 31 20.99 18.61 -4.02
CA ARG A 31 21.26 19.25 -2.73
C ARG A 31 20.01 19.19 -1.85
N SER A 32 20.20 19.02 -0.53
CA SER A 32 19.11 18.98 0.45
C SER A 32 19.35 19.97 1.59
N PHE A 33 18.31 20.67 2.00
CA PHE A 33 18.34 21.76 2.98
C PHE A 33 17.26 21.57 4.05
N LYS A 34 17.49 22.16 5.24
CA LYS A 34 16.47 22.14 6.32
C LYS A 34 15.27 23.03 5.97
N SER A 35 15.51 24.11 5.25
CA SER A 35 14.56 25.12 4.77
C SER A 35 14.93 25.54 3.35
N VAL A 36 14.11 26.39 2.72
CA VAL A 36 14.49 27.08 1.48
C VAL A 36 15.81 27.83 1.74
N PRO A 37 16.83 27.69 0.88
CA PRO A 37 18.10 28.36 1.10
C PRO A 37 17.97 29.87 0.89
N ASN A 38 18.73 30.66 1.65
CA ASN A 38 18.70 32.12 1.58
C ASN A 38 19.63 32.69 0.50
N SER A 39 20.58 31.89 0.02
CA SER A 39 21.51 32.21 -1.07
C SER A 39 22.00 30.92 -1.73
N ASP A 40 22.50 31.03 -2.97
CA ASP A 40 23.00 29.88 -3.75
C ASP A 40 24.26 29.22 -3.15
N ASP A 41 25.03 30.01 -2.38
CA ASP A 41 26.25 29.58 -1.68
C ASP A 41 25.98 28.94 -0.31
N GLN A 42 24.71 28.79 0.09
CA GLN A 42 24.42 28.15 1.36
C GLN A 42 24.81 26.67 1.35
N ASP A 43 25.57 26.24 2.36
CA ASP A 43 25.98 24.85 2.48
C ASP A 43 24.78 23.89 2.63
N PRO A 44 24.67 22.87 1.76
CA PRO A 44 23.60 21.89 1.86
C PRO A 44 23.83 20.95 3.03
N VAL A 45 22.73 20.51 3.67
CA VAL A 45 22.76 19.46 4.71
C VAL A 45 23.34 18.16 4.14
N ARG A 46 23.07 17.91 2.85
CA ARG A 46 23.62 16.78 2.11
C ARG A 46 23.56 17.06 0.63
N SER A 47 24.59 16.65 -0.09
CA SER A 47 24.63 16.57 -1.55
C SER A 47 24.72 15.10 -2.01
N ALA A 48 24.23 14.82 -3.21
CA ALA A 48 24.37 13.54 -3.90
C ALA A 48 24.38 13.77 -5.42
N ILE A 49 25.17 12.98 -6.15
CA ILE A 49 25.17 12.98 -7.61
C ILE A 49 24.09 12.00 -8.09
N VAL A 50 23.23 12.46 -8.98
CA VAL A 50 22.23 11.68 -9.69
C VAL A 50 22.88 11.11 -10.93
N ASP A 51 23.21 9.83 -10.87
CA ASP A 51 23.74 9.04 -11.97
C ASP A 51 22.73 7.95 -12.39
N SER A 52 23.09 7.17 -13.42
CA SER A 52 22.30 6.02 -13.88
C SER A 52 22.13 4.91 -12.84
N CYS A 53 22.85 4.96 -11.70
CA CYS A 53 22.68 4.04 -10.58
C CYS A 53 21.59 4.49 -9.61
N ILE A 54 21.15 5.76 -9.65
CA ILE A 54 19.97 6.22 -8.92
C ILE A 54 18.72 5.72 -9.65
N ARG A 55 18.33 4.49 -9.32
CA ARG A 55 17.07 3.92 -9.80
C ARG A 55 15.89 4.60 -9.11
N VAL A 56 15.16 5.46 -9.83
CA VAL A 56 13.84 5.93 -9.42
C VAL A 56 12.84 4.83 -9.72
N MET A 57 12.69 3.90 -8.79
CA MET A 57 11.74 2.79 -8.92
C MET A 57 10.49 3.09 -8.09
N ASP A 58 9.31 3.12 -8.72
CA ASP A 58 8.02 2.93 -8.01
C ASP A 58 7.86 1.47 -7.53
N ASN A 59 8.78 0.60 -7.92
CA ASN A 59 8.77 -0.80 -7.56
C ASN A 59 9.35 -0.99 -6.16
N GLY A 60 8.47 -1.29 -5.21
CA GLY A 60 8.84 -1.84 -3.93
C GLY A 60 9.61 -3.15 -4.09
N ARG A 61 10.94 -3.07 -4.09
CA ARG A 61 11.91 -4.03 -3.54
C ARG A 61 13.32 -3.53 -3.87
N GLU A 62 13.95 -2.95 -2.85
CA GLU A 62 15.38 -2.99 -2.52
C GLU A 62 15.56 -1.95 -1.40
N SER A 63 16.30 -2.32 -0.35
CA SER A 63 16.69 -1.41 0.73
C SER A 63 17.72 -0.41 0.20
N ILE A 64 17.31 0.47 -0.71
CA ILE A 64 18.08 1.65 -1.03
C ILE A 64 17.87 2.60 0.15
N ASN A 65 18.97 2.96 0.81
CA ASN A 65 19.01 3.71 2.06
C ASN A 65 18.34 5.11 2.04
N ARG A 66 17.66 5.49 0.95
CA ARG A 66 17.09 6.82 0.75
C ARG A 66 15.84 6.74 -0.14
N LYS A 67 14.66 6.94 0.46
CA LYS A 67 13.40 7.14 -0.26
C LYS A 67 12.96 8.60 -0.13
N LEU A 68 12.50 9.18 -1.23
CA LEU A 68 11.92 10.52 -1.29
C LEU A 68 10.42 10.38 -1.51
N GLY A 69 9.62 11.04 -0.68
CA GLY A 69 8.17 11.14 -0.86
C GLY A 69 7.76 12.57 -1.19
N ALA A 70 6.87 12.76 -2.15
CA ALA A 70 6.24 14.05 -2.41
C ALA A 70 4.91 14.16 -1.68
N SER A 71 4.45 15.39 -1.45
CA SER A 71 3.17 15.64 -0.78
C SER A 71 1.98 15.41 -1.71
N ARG A 72 2.20 15.47 -3.02
CA ARG A 72 1.20 15.33 -4.07
C ARG A 72 1.71 14.45 -5.22
N PRO A 73 0.83 13.69 -5.90
CA PRO A 73 1.21 12.85 -7.04
C PRO A 73 1.85 13.65 -8.19
N GLU A 74 1.36 14.85 -8.49
CA GLU A 74 1.88 15.67 -9.59
C GLU A 74 3.30 16.16 -9.27
N GLU A 75 3.54 16.48 -7.99
CA GLU A 75 4.88 16.82 -7.50
C GLU A 75 5.80 15.59 -7.59
N ALA A 76 5.32 14.40 -7.23
CA ALA A 76 6.08 13.16 -7.39
C ALA A 76 6.46 12.91 -8.86
N ALA A 77 5.50 13.03 -9.78
CA ALA A 77 5.71 12.79 -11.20
C ALA A 77 6.77 13.73 -11.79
N ARG A 78 6.72 15.03 -11.46
CA ARG A 78 7.74 16.00 -11.90
C ARG A 78 9.14 15.63 -11.38
N TRP A 79 9.24 15.24 -10.10
CA TRP A 79 10.53 14.82 -9.54
C TRP A 79 11.07 13.56 -10.19
N ILE A 80 10.21 12.57 -10.47
CA ILE A 80 10.58 11.33 -11.17
C ILE A 80 11.15 11.65 -12.55
N GLN A 81 10.45 12.49 -13.31
CA GLN A 81 10.89 12.91 -14.65
C GLN A 81 12.23 13.65 -14.59
N CYS A 82 12.40 14.61 -13.68
CA CYS A 82 13.65 15.35 -13.57
C CYS A 82 14.84 14.48 -13.15
N PHE A 83 14.63 13.49 -12.27
CA PHE A 83 15.67 12.51 -11.94
C PHE A 83 16.04 11.63 -13.13
N HIS A 84 15.04 11.20 -13.90
CA HIS A 84 15.26 10.42 -15.11
C HIS A 84 16.07 11.21 -16.14
N GLU A 85 15.69 12.44 -16.43
CA GLU A 85 16.43 13.35 -17.33
C GLU A 85 17.85 13.62 -16.84
N ALA A 86 18.04 13.85 -15.54
CA ALA A 86 19.36 14.04 -14.94
C ALA A 86 20.23 12.77 -15.07
N SER A 87 19.64 11.58 -14.91
CA SER A 87 20.38 10.32 -15.05
C SER A 87 20.83 10.02 -16.48
N LEU A 88 20.05 10.48 -17.48
CA LEU A 88 20.33 10.25 -18.90
C LEU A 88 21.42 11.17 -19.48
N LYS A 89 21.61 12.37 -18.89
CA LYS A 89 22.51 13.38 -19.45
C LYS A 89 24.02 13.09 -19.31
N GLY A 90 24.41 11.99 -18.65
CA GLY A 90 25.83 11.61 -18.44
C GLY A 90 26.54 12.57 -17.48
N ALA A 91 27.10 12.05 -16.39
CA ALA A 91 27.84 12.90 -15.45
C ALA A 91 29.09 13.52 -16.15
N PRO A 92 29.41 14.81 -15.93
CA PRO A 92 30.67 15.39 -16.38
C PRO A 92 31.84 14.57 -15.83
N GLU A 93 32.83 14.25 -16.67
CA GLU A 93 33.96 13.37 -16.33
C GLU A 93 34.92 13.91 -15.25
N ASP A 94 34.67 15.09 -14.67
CA ASP A 94 35.68 15.84 -13.92
C ASP A 94 35.36 16.13 -12.44
N ILE A 95 34.74 15.18 -11.73
CA ILE A 95 34.72 15.20 -10.26
C ILE A 95 35.01 13.80 -9.72
N GLY A 96 36.25 13.61 -9.27
CA GLY A 96 36.78 12.35 -8.75
C GLY A 96 35.96 11.75 -7.62
N CYS A 97 35.08 10.81 -7.96
CA CYS A 97 34.49 9.89 -6.99
C CYS A 97 35.24 8.56 -7.06
N SER A 98 35.89 8.18 -5.96
CA SER A 98 36.66 6.95 -5.82
C SER A 98 35.81 5.74 -6.27
N LYS A 99 36.22 5.10 -7.37
CA LYS A 99 35.64 3.86 -7.92
C LYS A 99 35.78 2.73 -6.90
N ARG A 100 34.88 2.65 -5.92
CA ARG A 100 34.64 1.38 -5.21
C ARG A 100 33.90 0.46 -6.16
N LYS A 101 34.68 -0.39 -6.85
CA LYS A 101 34.20 -1.53 -7.64
C LYS A 101 33.11 -2.28 -6.87
N TRP A 102 31.86 -2.05 -7.25
CA TRP A 102 30.79 -3.03 -7.07
C TRP A 102 30.59 -3.69 -8.43
N GLN A 103 31.16 -4.89 -8.59
CA GLN A 103 30.85 -5.74 -9.72
C GLN A 103 29.43 -6.28 -9.51
N SER A 104 28.46 -5.72 -10.22
CA SER A 104 27.15 -6.33 -10.41
C SER A 104 27.05 -6.80 -11.85
N TYR A 105 26.69 -8.06 -12.01
CA TYR A 105 26.55 -8.76 -13.26
C TYR A 105 25.65 -7.98 -14.24
N ARG A 106 26.17 -7.74 -15.45
CA ARG A 106 25.39 -7.25 -16.58
C ARG A 106 24.30 -8.27 -16.90
N ASN A 107 23.04 -7.90 -16.72
CA ASN A 107 21.95 -8.46 -17.50
C ASN A 107 21.30 -7.32 -18.27
N HIS A 108 21.49 -7.35 -19.60
CA HIS A 108 20.68 -6.60 -20.53
C HIS A 108 19.24 -7.11 -20.44
N GLN A 109 18.32 -6.29 -19.93
CA GLN A 109 16.90 -6.52 -20.13
C GLN A 109 16.30 -5.22 -20.65
N ASN A 110 15.74 -5.31 -21.86
CA ASN A 110 15.20 -4.22 -22.65
C ASN A 110 14.23 -3.33 -21.85
N SER A 111 14.45 -2.02 -22.01
CA SER A 111 13.55 -0.94 -21.60
C SER A 111 12.17 -1.16 -22.22
N ILE A 112 11.16 -1.40 -21.39
CA ILE A 112 9.75 -1.35 -21.80
C ILE A 112 9.19 -0.05 -21.24
N ASP A 113 8.74 0.79 -22.16
CA ASP A 113 8.13 2.10 -21.93
C ASP A 113 6.74 1.93 -21.30
N TRP A 114 6.56 2.45 -20.08
CA TRP A 114 5.32 2.34 -19.30
C TRP A 114 4.35 3.51 -19.53
N THR A 115 4.57 4.34 -20.55
CA THR A 115 3.74 5.54 -20.79
C THR A 115 2.38 5.26 -21.44
N LEU A 116 2.02 4.01 -21.76
CA LEU A 116 0.74 3.67 -22.39
C LEU A 116 -0.20 2.95 -21.43
N SER A 117 -0.84 3.72 -20.55
CA SER A 117 -2.23 3.56 -20.08
C SER A 117 -2.40 4.21 -18.70
N SER A 118 -2.38 5.54 -18.67
CA SER A 118 -2.91 6.31 -17.55
C SER A 118 -3.84 7.37 -18.12
N SER A 119 -5.10 6.98 -18.33
CA SER A 119 -6.19 7.93 -18.47
C SER A 119 -6.44 8.56 -17.10
N ASP A 120 -5.60 9.52 -16.73
CA ASP A 120 -5.70 10.24 -15.46
C ASP A 120 -6.89 11.21 -15.49
N VAL A 121 -7.95 10.85 -14.77
CA VAL A 121 -8.97 11.81 -14.33
C VAL A 121 -8.38 12.61 -13.17
N ILE A 122 -8.24 13.91 -13.42
CA ILE A 122 -7.70 14.96 -12.54
C ILE A 122 -8.68 15.23 -11.39
N ALA A 123 -8.74 14.35 -10.40
CA ALA A 123 -9.45 14.58 -9.13
C ALA A 123 -8.50 14.34 -7.94
N PRO A 124 -8.59 15.11 -6.85
CA PRO A 124 -7.80 14.85 -5.66
C PRO A 124 -8.04 13.40 -5.20
N SER A 125 -6.96 12.62 -5.10
CA SER A 125 -7.05 11.21 -4.73
C SER A 125 -7.75 11.07 -3.38
N PRO A 126 -8.76 10.19 -3.25
CA PRO A 126 -9.44 9.94 -1.98
C PRO A 126 -8.55 9.25 -0.95
N TRP A 127 -7.26 9.03 -1.25
CA TRP A 127 -6.30 8.30 -0.42
C TRP A 127 -5.06 9.12 -0.10
N THR A 128 -4.65 9.10 1.16
CA THR A 128 -3.37 9.64 1.65
C THR A 128 -2.44 8.49 2.04
N ILE A 129 -1.20 8.49 1.53
CA ILE A 129 -0.17 7.53 1.97
C ILE A 129 0.23 7.87 3.41
N PHE A 130 0.23 6.88 4.29
CA PHE A 130 0.68 7.05 5.68
C PHE A 130 1.87 6.15 6.08
N GLY A 131 2.27 5.22 5.21
CA GLY A 131 3.43 4.38 5.48
C GLY A 131 3.87 3.53 4.28
N CYS A 132 5.13 3.10 4.29
CA CYS A 132 5.70 2.22 3.27
C CYS A 132 6.63 1.18 3.89
N GLN A 133 6.15 -0.02 4.25
CA GLN A 133 6.92 -1.02 4.99
C GLN A 133 7.11 -2.31 4.17
N ASN A 134 8.33 -2.81 4.06
CA ASN A 134 8.65 -4.11 3.41
C ASN A 134 8.02 -4.30 2.01
N GLY A 135 7.94 -3.22 1.21
CA GLY A 135 7.34 -3.25 -0.13
C GLY A 135 5.83 -2.99 -0.16
N LEU A 136 5.16 -2.91 0.99
CA LEU A 136 3.77 -2.48 1.10
C LEU A 136 3.68 -0.95 1.13
N ARG A 137 2.78 -0.38 0.33
CA ARG A 137 2.32 1.00 0.42
C ARG A 137 1.02 1.02 1.23
N LEU A 138 0.96 1.83 2.28
CA LEU A 138 -0.16 1.92 3.20
C LEU A 138 -0.87 3.26 3.00
N PHE A 139 -2.17 3.20 2.76
CA PHE A 139 -3.04 4.34 2.49
C PHE A 139 -4.16 4.40 3.51
N LYS A 140 -4.58 5.62 3.83
CA LYS A 140 -5.78 5.90 4.60
C LYS A 140 -6.65 6.85 3.79
N GLU A 141 -7.96 6.75 3.96
CA GLU A 141 -8.91 7.66 3.35
C GLU A 141 -8.58 9.12 3.72
N ALA A 142 -8.59 10.00 2.73
CA ALA A 142 -8.36 11.43 2.91
C ALA A 142 -9.57 12.04 3.62
N LYS A 143 -9.32 12.85 4.66
CA LYS A 143 -10.41 13.60 5.30
C LYS A 143 -10.80 14.74 4.37
N ASP A 144 -12.05 14.72 3.92
CA ASP A 144 -12.64 15.86 3.22
C ASP A 144 -12.61 17.08 4.17
N ARG A 145 -11.99 18.17 3.71
CA ARG A 145 -11.76 19.37 4.52
C ARG A 145 -13.00 20.25 4.60
N ASP A 146 -14.00 20.02 3.73
CA ASP A 146 -15.11 20.96 3.54
C ASP A 146 -16.38 20.61 4.31
N SER A 147 -16.42 19.46 5.02
CA SER A 147 -17.54 19.16 5.92
C SER A 147 -17.30 19.80 7.30
N GLY A 148 -17.77 21.04 7.49
CA GLY A 148 -17.84 21.74 8.78
C GLY A 148 -18.76 21.10 9.84
N GLY A 149 -19.07 19.81 9.71
CA GLY A 149 -19.84 19.02 10.66
C GLY A 149 -18.96 18.00 11.35
N LYS A 150 -18.99 17.97 12.69
CA LYS A 150 -18.43 16.89 13.52
C LYS A 150 -19.07 15.53 13.14
N LYS A 151 -18.59 14.84 12.10
CA LYS A 151 -18.78 13.38 11.97
C LYS A 151 -17.84 12.68 12.93
N ARG A 152 -18.30 12.60 14.18
CA ARG A 152 -17.58 12.04 15.31
C ARG A 152 -17.81 10.52 15.35
N ASP A 153 -17.39 9.78 14.31
CA ASP A 153 -17.14 8.31 14.43
C ASP A 153 -16.67 7.55 13.17
N ASP A 154 -16.57 8.18 11.99
CA ASP A 154 -16.09 7.44 10.82
C ASP A 154 -14.57 7.21 10.89
N HIS A 155 -14.21 5.97 11.19
CA HIS A 155 -12.84 5.50 11.08
C HIS A 155 -12.48 5.45 9.59
N PRO A 156 -11.37 6.08 9.17
CA PRO A 156 -11.01 6.15 7.76
C PRO A 156 -10.76 4.74 7.24
N ALA A 157 -11.20 4.47 6.01
CA ALA A 157 -10.81 3.24 5.34
C ALA A 157 -9.28 3.18 5.23
N ILE A 158 -8.72 1.98 5.36
CA ILE A 158 -7.29 1.73 5.16
C ILE A 158 -7.10 0.80 3.96
N MET A 159 -6.00 1.00 3.25
CA MET A 159 -5.60 0.15 2.14
C MET A 159 -4.12 -0.19 2.25
N ALA A 160 -3.77 -1.43 1.95
CA ALA A 160 -2.39 -1.85 1.75
C ALA A 160 -2.21 -2.35 0.31
N VAL A 161 -1.15 -1.91 -0.37
CA VAL A 161 -0.83 -2.31 -1.74
C VAL A 161 0.56 -2.91 -1.77
N GLY A 162 0.72 -4.10 -2.34
CA GLY A 162 2.01 -4.77 -2.49
C GLY A 162 2.07 -5.64 -3.74
N VAL A 163 3.28 -6.03 -4.12
CA VAL A 163 3.52 -7.02 -5.20
C VAL A 163 3.82 -8.36 -4.55
N VAL A 164 3.10 -9.39 -4.98
CA VAL A 164 3.27 -10.77 -4.52
C VAL A 164 3.75 -11.61 -5.69
N ASP A 165 4.74 -12.47 -5.43
CA ASP A 165 5.24 -13.45 -6.38
C ASP A 165 4.19 -14.57 -6.51
N GLY A 166 3.62 -14.75 -7.69
CA GLY A 166 2.50 -15.66 -7.93
C GLY A 166 1.46 -15.11 -8.91
N THR A 167 0.74 -16.03 -9.54
CA THR A 167 -0.37 -15.70 -10.44
C THR A 167 -1.55 -15.12 -9.66
N SER A 168 -2.37 -14.31 -10.33
CA SER A 168 -3.56 -13.71 -9.69
C SER A 168 -4.53 -14.78 -9.21
N GLU A 169 -4.63 -15.89 -9.95
CA GLU A 169 -5.45 -17.05 -9.59
C GLU A 169 -4.93 -17.79 -8.35
N ALA A 170 -3.63 -18.06 -8.24
CA ALA A 170 -3.08 -18.73 -7.06
C ALA A 170 -3.31 -17.90 -5.78
N ILE A 171 -3.14 -16.58 -5.88
CA ILE A 171 -3.39 -15.65 -4.77
C ILE A 171 -4.89 -15.59 -4.44
N PHE A 172 -5.75 -15.55 -5.46
CA PHE A 172 -7.20 -15.63 -5.27
C PHE A 172 -7.59 -16.90 -4.51
N GLN A 173 -7.15 -18.08 -4.94
CA GLN A 173 -7.44 -19.35 -4.26
C GLN A 173 -6.93 -19.36 -2.81
N THR A 174 -5.73 -18.82 -2.58
CA THR A 174 -5.15 -18.67 -1.23
C THR A 174 -6.03 -17.79 -0.33
N LEU A 175 -6.57 -16.69 -0.87
CA LEU A 175 -7.46 -15.78 -0.14
C LEU A 175 -8.86 -16.36 0.06
N MET A 176 -9.32 -17.24 -0.83
CA MET A 176 -10.61 -17.91 -0.75
C MET A 176 -10.62 -19.05 0.26
N ALA A 177 -9.45 -19.66 0.53
CA ALA A 177 -9.32 -20.76 1.48
C ALA A 177 -9.76 -20.38 2.91
N LEU A 178 -10.52 -21.30 3.52
CA LEU A 178 -10.98 -21.24 4.91
C LEU A 178 -10.50 -22.46 5.74
N GLY A 179 -9.77 -23.37 5.11
CA GLY A 179 -9.19 -24.56 5.76
C GLY A 179 -7.86 -24.28 6.46
N PRO A 180 -7.15 -25.32 6.91
CA PRO A 180 -5.88 -25.19 7.65
C PRO A 180 -4.81 -24.39 6.91
N SER A 181 -4.75 -24.47 5.58
CA SER A 181 -3.81 -23.71 4.74
C SER A 181 -3.93 -22.19 4.90
N ARG A 182 -5.08 -21.70 5.38
CA ARG A 182 -5.28 -20.29 5.69
C ARG A 182 -4.46 -19.84 6.90
N SER A 183 -4.37 -20.68 7.94
CA SER A 183 -3.63 -20.37 9.17
C SER A 183 -2.11 -20.38 8.98
N GLU A 184 -1.59 -20.94 7.88
CA GLU A 184 -0.16 -20.97 7.58
C GLU A 184 0.42 -19.56 7.37
N TRP A 185 -0.39 -18.62 6.89
CA TRP A 185 0.06 -17.26 6.57
C TRP A 185 -0.77 -16.17 7.25
N ASP A 186 -2.06 -16.41 7.53
CA ASP A 186 -2.94 -15.45 8.19
C ASP A 186 -2.84 -15.64 9.71
N PHE A 187 -1.88 -14.95 10.32
CA PHE A 187 -1.58 -15.08 11.76
C PHE A 187 -2.78 -14.81 12.67
N CYS A 188 -3.78 -14.05 12.21
CA CYS A 188 -4.96 -13.74 13.00
C CYS A 188 -6.07 -14.79 12.82
N PHE A 189 -6.00 -15.66 11.81
CA PHE A 189 -7.05 -16.62 11.46
C PHE A 189 -6.92 -17.93 12.25
N SER A 190 -7.97 -18.25 13.01
CA SER A 190 -8.07 -19.51 13.77
C SER A 190 -8.88 -20.58 13.05
N LYS A 191 -10.08 -20.23 12.58
CA LYS A 191 -10.99 -21.18 11.92
C LYS A 191 -11.91 -20.44 10.97
N GLY A 192 -12.30 -21.10 9.88
CA GLY A 192 -13.31 -20.58 8.98
C GLY A 192 -14.25 -21.66 8.46
N SER A 193 -15.43 -21.25 8.04
CA SER A 193 -16.41 -22.12 7.38
C SER A 193 -17.32 -21.31 6.48
N VAL A 194 -17.77 -21.94 5.39
CA VAL A 194 -18.90 -21.41 4.62
C VAL A 194 -20.18 -21.73 5.37
N VAL A 195 -20.99 -20.70 5.65
CA VAL A 195 -22.30 -20.81 6.31
C VAL A 195 -23.38 -21.07 5.28
N GLU A 196 -23.31 -20.39 4.12
CA GLU A 196 -24.28 -20.50 3.04
C GLU A 196 -23.66 -20.07 1.71
N HIS A 197 -23.98 -20.79 0.64
CA HIS A 197 -23.71 -20.32 -0.73
C HIS A 197 -24.98 -19.62 -1.22
N LEU A 198 -24.86 -18.36 -1.64
CA LEU A 198 -26.00 -17.58 -2.14
C LEU A 198 -26.15 -17.75 -3.66
N ASP A 199 -25.02 -17.77 -4.37
CA ASP A 199 -24.93 -18.00 -5.81
C ASP A 199 -23.53 -18.52 -6.18
N GLY A 200 -23.18 -18.57 -7.47
CA GLY A 200 -21.87 -19.05 -7.96
C GLY A 200 -20.68 -18.13 -7.67
N HIS A 201 -20.94 -16.90 -7.20
CA HIS A 201 -19.98 -15.82 -6.98
C HIS A 201 -20.11 -15.17 -5.60
N THR A 202 -21.02 -15.64 -4.76
CA THR A 202 -21.33 -15.05 -3.46
C THR A 202 -21.59 -16.13 -2.43
N ASP A 203 -20.92 -16.03 -1.29
CA ASP A 203 -21.16 -16.86 -0.13
C ASP A 203 -21.22 -16.03 1.16
N ILE A 204 -21.73 -16.65 2.22
CA ILE A 204 -21.65 -16.15 3.59
C ILE A 204 -20.64 -17.01 4.32
N ILE A 205 -19.60 -16.39 4.87
CA ILE A 205 -18.50 -17.07 5.57
C ILE A 205 -18.40 -16.59 7.01
N HIS A 206 -18.07 -17.52 7.89
CA HIS A 206 -17.71 -17.23 9.28
C HIS A 206 -16.21 -17.39 9.44
N LYS A 207 -15.54 -16.40 10.03
CA LYS A 207 -14.12 -16.45 10.40
C LYS A 207 -13.97 -16.18 11.89
N GLN A 208 -13.25 -17.05 12.57
CA GLN A 208 -12.86 -16.87 13.97
C GLN A 208 -11.40 -16.44 14.01
N LEU A 209 -11.11 -15.42 14.82
CA LEU A 209 -9.77 -14.86 14.94
C LEU A 209 -9.14 -15.23 16.29
N TYR A 210 -7.82 -15.44 16.28
CA TYR A 210 -7.03 -15.55 17.51
C TYR A 210 -7.13 -14.27 18.34
N SER A 211 -6.84 -14.37 19.65
CA SER A 211 -6.81 -13.22 20.56
C SER A 211 -5.42 -12.61 20.73
N ASP A 212 -4.38 -13.27 20.24
CA ASP A 212 -3.00 -13.02 20.67
C ASP A 212 -2.46 -11.66 20.17
N TRP A 213 -3.11 -11.09 19.15
CA TRP A 213 -2.84 -9.77 18.60
C TRP A 213 -3.64 -8.64 19.28
N LEU A 214 -4.45 -8.96 20.29
CA LEU A 214 -5.35 -8.01 20.95
C LEU A 214 -4.81 -7.64 22.34
N PRO A 215 -4.98 -6.39 22.79
CA PRO A 215 -4.66 -5.99 24.15
C PRO A 215 -5.25 -6.92 25.22
N TRP A 216 -4.50 -7.10 26.30
CA TRP A 216 -4.89 -7.92 27.45
C TRP A 216 -6.31 -7.57 27.95
N GLY A 217 -7.11 -8.61 28.25
CA GLY A 217 -8.48 -8.48 28.74
C GLY A 217 -9.57 -8.37 27.66
N MET A 218 -9.20 -8.31 26.37
CA MET A 218 -10.19 -8.29 25.31
C MET A 218 -10.62 -9.69 24.82
N LYS A 219 -11.93 -9.91 24.66
CA LYS A 219 -12.52 -11.19 24.17
C LYS A 219 -12.15 -11.50 22.72
N ARG A 220 -12.09 -12.77 22.29
CA ARG A 220 -11.84 -13.12 20.88
C ARG A 220 -12.85 -12.52 19.92
N ARG A 221 -12.47 -12.35 18.65
CA ARG A 221 -13.30 -11.72 17.62
C ARG A 221 -13.67 -12.73 16.57
N ASP A 222 -14.88 -12.61 16.05
CA ASP A 222 -15.31 -13.32 14.86
C ASP A 222 -15.92 -12.35 13.84
N LEU A 223 -15.89 -12.76 12.58
CA LEU A 223 -16.43 -12.03 11.45
C LEU A 223 -17.44 -12.94 10.75
N LEU A 224 -18.62 -12.40 10.48
CA LEU A 224 -19.61 -13.03 9.60
C LEU A 224 -19.77 -12.12 8.39
N LEU A 225 -19.28 -12.59 7.24
CA LEU A 225 -19.09 -11.77 6.06
C LEU A 225 -19.88 -12.38 4.91
N ARG A 226 -20.62 -11.55 4.18
CA ARG A 226 -20.95 -11.86 2.79
C ARG A 226 -19.70 -11.57 1.97
N ARG A 227 -19.21 -12.57 1.26
CA ARG A 227 -18.05 -12.49 0.37
C ARG A 227 -18.54 -12.68 -1.06
N TYR A 228 -18.33 -11.67 -1.89
CA TYR A 228 -18.57 -11.70 -3.32
C TYR A 228 -17.24 -11.75 -4.06
N TRP A 229 -17.16 -12.43 -5.20
CA TRP A 229 -15.99 -12.40 -6.06
C TRP A 229 -16.32 -12.42 -7.55
N ARG A 230 -15.44 -11.80 -8.34
CA ARG A 230 -15.46 -11.85 -9.81
C ARG A 230 -14.07 -11.85 -10.39
N ARG A 231 -13.97 -12.26 -11.66
CA ARG A 231 -12.76 -12.19 -12.48
C ARG A 231 -13.06 -11.30 -13.68
N GLU A 232 -12.17 -10.34 -13.93
CA GLU A 232 -12.22 -9.48 -15.12
C GLU A 232 -11.50 -10.16 -16.30
N ASP A 233 -11.73 -9.66 -17.50
CA ASP A 233 -11.13 -10.19 -18.74
C ASP A 233 -9.60 -10.07 -18.77
N ASP A 234 -9.04 -9.06 -18.09
CA ASP A 234 -7.60 -8.86 -17.93
C ASP A 234 -6.95 -9.87 -16.95
N GLY A 235 -7.75 -10.74 -16.30
CA GLY A 235 -7.31 -11.71 -15.30
C GLY A 235 -7.23 -11.17 -13.87
N THR A 236 -7.71 -9.95 -13.63
CA THR A 236 -7.85 -9.38 -12.28
C THR A 236 -8.97 -10.07 -11.51
N TYR A 237 -8.70 -10.45 -10.26
CA TYR A 237 -9.72 -10.91 -9.33
C TYR A 237 -10.11 -9.80 -8.37
N VAL A 238 -11.41 -9.66 -8.13
CA VAL A 238 -11.98 -8.76 -7.12
C VAL A 238 -12.73 -9.59 -6.09
N ILE A 239 -12.43 -9.39 -4.82
CA ILE A 239 -13.14 -9.98 -3.67
C ILE A 239 -13.70 -8.83 -2.84
N LEU A 240 -14.99 -8.85 -2.54
CA LEU A 240 -15.65 -7.87 -1.69
C LEU A 240 -16.20 -8.53 -0.43
N TYR A 241 -16.03 -7.88 0.71
CA TYR A 241 -16.53 -8.29 2.01
C TYR A 241 -17.46 -7.22 2.59
N HIS A 242 -18.57 -7.67 3.15
CA HIS A 242 -19.45 -6.84 3.97
C HIS A 242 -19.99 -7.68 5.13
N SER A 243 -19.98 -7.13 6.35
CA SER A 243 -20.55 -7.83 7.51
C SER A 243 -22.05 -8.05 7.39
N VAL A 244 -22.54 -9.23 7.75
CA VAL A 244 -23.97 -9.57 7.68
C VAL A 244 -24.46 -10.26 8.95
N PHE A 245 -25.78 -10.26 9.14
CA PHE A 245 -26.44 -11.12 10.11
C PHE A 245 -27.02 -12.35 9.40
N HIS A 246 -26.90 -13.51 10.04
CA HIS A 246 -27.42 -14.75 9.47
C HIS A 246 -27.96 -15.68 10.55
N LYS A 247 -29.17 -16.20 10.35
CA LYS A 247 -29.86 -17.05 11.35
C LYS A 247 -29.08 -18.34 11.66
N LYS A 248 -28.38 -18.90 10.67
CA LYS A 248 -27.53 -20.11 10.85
C LYS A 248 -26.23 -19.84 11.62
N CYS A 249 -25.86 -18.58 11.86
CA CYS A 249 -24.64 -18.21 12.56
C CYS A 249 -24.89 -17.05 13.55
N PRO A 250 -25.61 -17.31 14.66
CA PRO A 250 -25.85 -16.32 15.70
C PRO A 250 -24.57 -15.98 16.47
N HIS A 251 -24.67 -15.06 17.43
CA HIS A 251 -23.55 -14.70 18.30
C HIS A 251 -23.06 -15.90 19.11
N GLN A 252 -21.74 -16.10 19.13
CA GLN A 252 -21.09 -17.21 19.83
C GLN A 252 -20.54 -16.76 21.18
N LYS A 253 -20.78 -17.55 22.23
CA LYS A 253 -20.24 -17.27 23.57
C LYS A 253 -18.70 -17.24 23.51
N GLY A 254 -18.10 -16.21 24.09
CA GLY A 254 -16.65 -16.02 24.10
C GLY A 254 -16.10 -15.20 22.93
N TYR A 255 -16.93 -14.89 21.93
CA TYR A 255 -16.57 -14.04 20.79
C TYR A 255 -17.34 -12.72 20.80
N VAL A 256 -16.70 -11.67 20.28
CA VAL A 256 -17.32 -10.39 19.94
C VAL A 256 -17.34 -10.27 18.42
N ARG A 257 -18.55 -10.17 17.84
CA ARG A 257 -18.74 -10.01 16.39
C ARG A 257 -18.22 -8.66 15.94
N ALA A 258 -17.11 -8.68 15.20
CA ALA A 258 -16.54 -7.49 14.59
C ALA A 258 -17.34 -7.07 13.36
N CYS A 259 -17.43 -5.76 13.13
CA CYS A 259 -18.16 -5.18 12.00
C CYS A 259 -17.21 -4.59 10.97
N LEU A 260 -17.21 -5.19 9.78
CA LEU A 260 -16.55 -4.69 8.60
C LEU A 260 -17.62 -4.01 7.73
N LYS A 261 -17.60 -2.68 7.67
CA LYS A 261 -18.50 -1.90 6.80
C LYS A 261 -18.25 -2.25 5.34
N SER A 262 -16.98 -2.30 4.96
CA SER A 262 -16.56 -2.75 3.64
C SER A 262 -15.13 -3.23 3.72
N GLY A 263 -14.76 -4.15 2.86
CA GLY A 263 -13.38 -4.53 2.66
C GLY A 263 -13.25 -5.46 1.48
N GLY A 264 -12.03 -5.89 1.17
CA GLY A 264 -11.83 -6.71 -0.01
C GLY A 264 -10.42 -6.73 -0.53
N TYR A 265 -10.25 -7.49 -1.60
CA TYR A 265 -8.99 -7.61 -2.32
C TYR A 265 -9.20 -7.28 -3.80
N VAL A 266 -8.24 -6.61 -4.40
CA VAL A 266 -8.07 -6.52 -5.85
C VAL A 266 -6.71 -7.12 -6.17
N ILE A 267 -6.70 -8.12 -7.05
CA ILE A 267 -5.53 -8.94 -7.36
C ILE A 267 -5.33 -8.88 -8.86
N SER A 268 -4.46 -7.98 -9.31
CA SER A 268 -4.23 -7.75 -10.74
C SER A 268 -2.94 -8.42 -11.19
N PRO A 269 -2.93 -9.18 -12.31
CA PRO A 269 -1.72 -9.78 -12.84
C PRO A 269 -0.71 -8.70 -13.24
N ALA A 270 0.57 -9.00 -13.05
CA ALA A 270 1.68 -8.15 -13.41
C ALA A 270 2.84 -9.01 -13.94
N ASN A 271 3.82 -8.37 -14.59
CA ASN A 271 5.03 -9.05 -15.07
C ASN A 271 4.71 -10.33 -15.87
N MET A 272 3.86 -10.21 -16.89
CA MET A 272 3.40 -11.32 -17.74
C MET A 272 2.78 -12.48 -16.93
N GLY A 273 2.09 -12.17 -15.83
CA GLY A 273 1.38 -13.14 -14.98
C GLY A 273 2.26 -13.87 -13.95
N LYS A 274 3.56 -13.57 -13.87
CA LYS A 274 4.45 -14.17 -12.87
C LYS A 274 4.30 -13.55 -11.48
N GLN A 275 3.80 -12.33 -11.41
CA GLN A 275 3.56 -11.59 -10.18
C GLN A 275 2.16 -11.01 -10.21
N SER A 276 1.68 -10.57 -9.05
CA SER A 276 0.41 -9.85 -8.97
C SER A 276 0.51 -8.65 -8.05
N VAL A 277 -0.12 -7.55 -8.44
CA VAL A 277 -0.34 -6.41 -7.57
C VAL A 277 -1.59 -6.70 -6.74
N VAL A 278 -1.43 -6.72 -5.42
CA VAL A 278 -2.52 -6.99 -4.47
C VAL A 278 -2.83 -5.71 -3.71
N LYS A 279 -4.09 -5.28 -3.79
CA LYS A 279 -4.67 -4.19 -2.98
C LYS A 279 -5.62 -4.80 -1.97
N HIS A 280 -5.38 -4.61 -0.67
CA HIS A 280 -6.28 -5.02 0.40
C HIS A 280 -6.89 -3.78 1.04
N MET A 281 -8.21 -3.69 1.10
CA MET A 281 -8.95 -2.56 1.67
C MET A 281 -9.78 -3.02 2.87
N LEU A 282 -9.83 -2.20 3.92
CA LEU A 282 -10.66 -2.44 5.11
C LEU A 282 -11.25 -1.13 5.64
N ALA A 283 -12.55 -1.13 5.90
CA ALA A 283 -13.27 -0.11 6.64
C ALA A 283 -14.00 -0.79 7.81
N ILE A 284 -13.43 -0.67 9.01
CA ILE A 284 -13.93 -1.32 10.22
C ILE A 284 -14.73 -0.31 11.03
N GLU A 285 -15.89 -0.73 11.53
CA GLU A 285 -16.64 0.06 12.50
C GLU A 285 -16.07 -0.17 13.91
N SER A 286 -15.60 0.89 14.54
CA SER A 286 -15.07 0.89 15.90
C SER A 286 -16.20 0.93 16.94
N GLY A 287 -17.00 -0.13 16.97
CA GLY A 287 -18.03 -0.31 17.98
C GLY A 287 -17.96 -1.73 18.52
N ALA A 288 -17.98 -1.90 19.84
CA ALA A 288 -18.19 -3.22 20.42
C ALA A 288 -19.57 -3.73 19.94
N SER A 289 -19.55 -4.80 19.14
CA SER A 289 -20.70 -5.46 18.50
C SER A 289 -21.26 -4.73 17.27
N CYS A 290 -21.38 -5.45 16.15
CA CYS A 290 -22.20 -5.02 15.02
C CYS A 290 -23.61 -4.63 15.49
N LYS A 291 -24.06 -3.42 15.15
CA LYS A 291 -25.45 -2.98 15.23
C LYS A 291 -25.92 -2.59 13.83
N ILE A 292 -25.84 -3.52 12.86
CA ILE A 292 -26.43 -3.27 11.54
C ILE A 292 -27.95 -3.38 11.69
N GLY A 293 -28.66 -2.27 11.52
CA GLY A 293 -30.12 -2.22 11.62
C GLY A 293 -30.77 -3.23 10.68
N SER A 294 -31.71 -4.00 11.21
CA SER A 294 -32.55 -4.90 10.44
C SER A 294 -33.49 -4.10 9.54
N HIS A 295 -33.05 -3.74 8.35
CA HIS A 295 -33.98 -3.50 7.25
C HIS A 295 -34.30 -4.87 6.65
N ALA A 296 -35.32 -5.50 7.25
CA ALA A 296 -35.96 -6.67 6.69
C ALA A 296 -36.59 -6.29 5.35
N SER A 297 -36.28 -7.09 4.34
CA SER A 297 -37.10 -7.28 3.14
C SER A 297 -38.41 -7.95 3.53
#